data_AF-A0A285UXA3-F1
#
_entry.id   AF-A0A285UXA3-F1
#
_cell.length_a   1.000
_cell.length_b   1.000
_cell.length_c   1.000
_cell.angle_alpha   90.00
_cell.angle_beta   90.00
_cell.angle_gamma   90.00
#
_symmetry.space_group_name_H-M   'P 1'
#
loop_
_entity.id
_entity.type
_entity.pdbx_description
1 polymer ?
#
loop_
_entity_poly.entity_id
_entity_poly.type
_entity_poly.pdbx_seq_one_letter_code
_entity_poly.pdbx_strand_id
1 'polypeptide(L)'
;MNILVAGGTYKNQMRRTDKQFSMVGGHVIARLLGRYSEHDIHLHTNLSSEEQTLTKNHRESLRRDAVNTEYIEKVPAPFGILTEDGIHAFSNVFESARLHRRNDKFFRDFGAFIITTDINERDFRYLRSYAHNNDIPLIIVTAGEYRLAPTHPDDVIIPIEETDGLPLYHIHLREIHKALLDVKIGGVPLITNRLQNKDPVDEGTFKKPAKLLAQLVIFATGLALLIFLIMSFFEWFSAPETREADIDWQQPVDHPDCGTVEECSALGDAYLEELGEYIDISQEPYVFFENRPQRTYQDYAVDGGEPELIEEVRELPGEAEDYLGYYDEFEALFPDEYTDQIDIFRLFSDGEGNTLAYVDISEAETILAMDFRDNGHKAARYRTHIHEFAHIHSLPAEDFTDECNPVTSLDCLEEDALMHDYISRFWDGYGEEWLENRYKSQAERDAFFANNITDFHVPYQAVNPKEDYAVAFTMFVTRGIPEESGLVRDTKVRAMYEHPELVSLRTEILANLLALERAAE
;
A
#
# COMPACT_ATOMS: atom_id res chain seq x y z
N MET A 1 1.65 21.13 -31.30
CA MET A 1 1.68 21.23 -29.82
C MET A 1 1.69 19.82 -29.25
N ASN A 2 2.08 19.63 -27.99
CA ASN A 2 2.04 18.31 -27.39
C ASN A 2 0.62 17.99 -26.91
N ILE A 3 0.14 16.79 -27.18
CA ILE A 3 -1.13 16.27 -26.69
C ILE A 3 -0.83 15.03 -25.87
N LEU A 4 -1.31 15.03 -24.63
CA LEU A 4 -1.26 13.84 -23.79
C LEU A 4 -2.53 13.03 -24.03
N VAL A 5 -2.36 11.76 -24.37
CA VAL A 5 -3.42 10.77 -24.40
C VAL A 5 -3.20 9.83 -23.23
N ALA A 6 -4.20 9.62 -22.38
CA ALA A 6 -4.16 8.61 -21.33
C ALA A 6 -5.22 7.56 -21.59
N GLY A 7 -4.80 6.29 -21.68
CA GLY A 7 -5.75 5.22 -21.96
C GLY A 7 -5.21 3.82 -21.70
N GLY A 8 -6.13 2.89 -21.44
CA GLY A 8 -5.82 1.53 -21.05
C GLY A 8 -5.24 0.69 -22.18
N THR A 9 -4.56 -0.39 -21.79
CA THR A 9 -3.93 -1.35 -22.71
C THR A 9 -4.32 -2.78 -22.32
N TYR A 10 -4.98 -3.49 -23.23
CA TYR A 10 -5.50 -4.84 -23.04
C TYR A 10 -5.07 -5.77 -24.16
N LYS A 11 -4.80 -7.04 -23.83
CA LYS A 11 -4.72 -8.14 -24.79
C LYS A 11 -6.12 -8.45 -25.29
N ASN A 12 -6.29 -8.47 -26.61
CA ASN A 12 -7.57 -8.82 -27.22
C ASN A 12 -7.74 -10.35 -27.27
N GLN A 13 -8.68 -10.89 -26.48
CA GLN A 13 -9.03 -12.31 -26.47
C GLN A 13 -10.48 -12.57 -26.91
N MET A 14 -11.16 -11.56 -27.47
CA MET A 14 -12.50 -11.75 -28.01
C MET A 14 -12.49 -12.66 -29.24
N ARG A 15 -13.49 -13.54 -29.37
CA ARG A 15 -13.58 -14.49 -30.49
C ARG A 15 -14.21 -13.85 -31.73
N ARG A 16 -15.09 -12.86 -31.52
CA ARG A 16 -15.92 -12.23 -32.56
C ARG A 16 -15.37 -10.95 -33.19
N THR A 17 -14.23 -10.43 -32.74
CA THR A 17 -13.66 -9.19 -33.30
C THR A 17 -12.59 -9.46 -34.36
N ASP A 18 -12.40 -8.49 -35.25
CA ASP A 18 -11.32 -8.52 -36.23
C ASP A 18 -9.99 -8.75 -35.50
N LYS A 19 -9.32 -9.87 -35.82
CA LYS A 19 -7.96 -10.22 -35.31
C LYS A 19 -6.88 -9.20 -35.72
N GLN A 20 -7.27 -8.07 -36.28
CA GLN A 20 -6.41 -6.98 -36.72
C GLN A 20 -5.65 -6.33 -35.55
N PHE A 21 -6.23 -6.33 -34.34
CA PHE A 21 -5.60 -5.78 -33.15
C PHE A 21 -5.33 -6.86 -32.11
N SER A 22 -4.05 -7.15 -31.85
CA SER A 22 -3.62 -7.99 -30.73
C SER A 22 -3.70 -7.26 -29.38
N MET A 23 -3.60 -5.92 -29.41
CA MET A 23 -3.71 -5.04 -28.26
C MET A 23 -4.81 -4.00 -28.52
N VAL A 24 -5.67 -3.79 -27.53
CA VAL A 24 -6.89 -2.95 -27.56
C VAL A 24 -7.02 -2.10 -26.28
N GLY A 25 -8.03 -1.24 -26.19
CA GLY A 25 -8.19 -0.24 -25.12
C GLY A 25 -7.95 1.19 -25.59
N GLY A 26 -7.94 2.15 -24.67
CA GLY A 26 -7.86 3.58 -24.92
C GLY A 26 -6.56 4.03 -25.61
N HIS A 27 -5.47 3.28 -25.48
CA HIS A 27 -4.22 3.57 -26.19
C HIS A 27 -4.40 3.61 -27.73
N VAL A 28 -5.44 2.97 -28.29
CA VAL A 28 -5.72 3.01 -29.73
C VAL A 28 -6.13 4.41 -30.21
N ILE A 29 -6.64 5.26 -29.31
CA ILE A 29 -6.93 6.67 -29.59
C ILE A 29 -5.63 7.44 -29.84
N ALA A 30 -4.57 7.14 -29.06
CA ALA A 30 -3.25 7.74 -29.29
C ALA A 30 -2.71 7.34 -30.67
N ARG A 31 -2.91 6.08 -31.08
CA ARG A 31 -2.50 5.60 -32.43
C ARG A 31 -3.28 6.28 -33.55
N LEU A 32 -4.59 6.47 -33.36
CA LEU A 32 -5.43 7.21 -34.29
C LEU A 32 -4.91 8.65 -34.44
N LEU A 33 -4.68 9.34 -33.33
CA LEU A 33 -4.16 10.71 -33.33
C LEU A 33 -2.77 10.80 -33.96
N GLY A 34 -1.85 9.89 -33.62
CA GLY A 34 -0.50 9.89 -34.17
C GLY A 34 -0.49 9.78 -35.70
N ARG A 35 -1.47 9.08 -36.29
CA ARG A 35 -1.64 8.93 -37.74
C ARG A 35 -2.33 10.09 -38.44
N TYR A 36 -3.22 10.81 -37.78
CA TYR A 36 -4.15 11.75 -38.44
C TYR A 36 -4.09 13.19 -37.90
N SER A 37 -3.37 13.42 -36.80
CA SER A 37 -3.15 14.74 -36.18
C SER A 37 -1.81 15.32 -36.58
N GLU A 38 -1.71 16.64 -36.78
CA GLU A 38 -0.43 17.34 -36.95
C GLU A 38 0.32 17.55 -35.61
N HIS A 39 -0.33 17.28 -34.47
CA HIS A 39 0.22 17.49 -33.13
C HIS A 39 1.13 16.35 -32.66
N ASP A 40 2.00 16.63 -31.70
CA ASP A 40 2.91 15.63 -31.12
C ASP A 40 2.15 14.85 -30.05
N ILE A 41 1.99 13.54 -30.27
CA ILE A 41 1.12 12.71 -29.43
C ILE A 41 1.97 11.95 -28.43
N HIS A 42 1.71 12.17 -27.15
CA HIS A 42 2.32 11.43 -26.04
C HIS A 42 1.29 10.50 -25.43
N LEU A 43 1.69 9.26 -25.13
CA LEU A 43 0.82 8.30 -24.47
C LEU A 43 1.24 8.10 -23.02
N HIS A 44 0.27 8.22 -22.13
CA HIS A 44 0.30 7.69 -20.79
C HIS A 44 -0.52 6.40 -20.71
N THR A 45 0.13 5.30 -20.32
CA THR A 45 -0.49 4.00 -20.06
C THR A 45 0.46 3.18 -19.20
N ASN A 46 -0.07 2.13 -18.57
CA ASN A 46 0.71 1.09 -17.91
C ASN A 46 0.98 -0.06 -18.86
N LEU A 47 2.25 -0.46 -18.99
CA LEU A 47 2.66 -1.68 -19.67
C LEU A 47 3.20 -2.71 -18.67
N SER A 48 3.06 -3.98 -19.00
CA SER A 48 3.55 -5.08 -18.17
C SER A 48 5.08 -5.14 -18.11
N SER A 49 5.66 -5.28 -16.92
CA SER A 49 7.07 -5.68 -16.75
C SER A 49 7.27 -7.21 -16.79
N GLU A 50 6.21 -7.99 -16.63
CA GLU A 50 6.21 -9.46 -16.70
C GLU A 50 6.23 -9.97 -18.15
N GLU A 51 5.58 -9.26 -19.07
CA GLU A 51 5.46 -9.64 -20.49
C GLU A 51 6.42 -8.83 -21.38
N GLN A 52 7.73 -8.90 -21.11
CA GLN A 52 8.76 -8.02 -21.70
C GLN A 52 8.76 -7.97 -23.24
N THR A 53 8.63 -9.13 -23.90
CA THR A 53 8.59 -9.20 -25.38
C THR A 53 7.37 -8.51 -25.94
N LEU A 54 6.19 -8.71 -25.34
CA LEU A 54 4.96 -8.07 -25.76
C LEU A 54 5.03 -6.56 -25.53
N THR A 55 5.54 -6.13 -24.37
CA THR A 55 5.80 -4.73 -24.03
C THR A 55 6.71 -4.03 -25.03
N LYS A 56 7.83 -4.68 -25.42
CA LYS A 56 8.74 -4.15 -26.43
C LYS A 56 8.04 -3.99 -27.79
N ASN A 57 7.40 -5.05 -28.27
CA ASN A 57 6.70 -5.05 -29.57
C ASN A 57 5.57 -4.01 -29.61
N HIS A 58 4.87 -3.84 -28.49
CA HIS A 58 3.81 -2.85 -28.35
C HIS A 58 4.35 -1.42 -28.43
N ARG A 59 5.42 -1.09 -27.69
CA ARG A 59 6.08 0.24 -27.78
C ARG A 59 6.59 0.53 -29.18
N GLU A 60 7.22 -0.43 -29.86
CA GLU A 60 7.63 -0.26 -31.25
C GLU A 60 6.45 0.02 -32.17
N SER A 61 5.31 -0.66 -31.95
CA SER A 61 4.10 -0.42 -32.71
C SER A 61 3.49 0.97 -32.48
N LEU A 62 3.57 1.50 -31.26
CA LEU A 62 3.12 2.86 -30.93
C LEU A 62 4.00 3.90 -31.64
N ARG A 63 5.33 3.74 -31.57
CA ARG A 63 6.28 4.64 -32.23
C ARG A 63 6.12 4.66 -33.76
N ARG A 64 5.83 3.51 -34.38
CA ARG A 64 5.50 3.44 -35.82
C ARG A 64 4.27 4.26 -36.21
N ASP A 65 3.35 4.45 -35.26
CA ASP A 65 2.17 5.31 -35.44
C ASP A 65 2.41 6.74 -34.94
N ALA A 66 3.68 7.17 -34.85
CA ALA A 66 4.10 8.50 -34.40
C ALA A 66 3.61 8.87 -32.98
N VAL A 67 3.51 7.87 -32.08
CA VAL A 67 3.18 8.07 -30.66
C VAL A 67 4.45 8.06 -29.81
N ASN A 68 4.67 9.14 -29.07
CA ASN A 68 5.75 9.25 -28.09
C ASN A 68 5.41 8.42 -26.84
N THR A 69 6.37 7.56 -26.47
CA THR A 69 6.25 6.58 -25.38
C THR A 69 6.95 7.00 -24.08
N GLU A 70 7.30 8.28 -23.93
CA GLU A 70 8.04 8.82 -22.78
C GLU A 70 7.26 8.77 -21.46
N TYR A 71 5.94 8.92 -21.52
CA TYR A 71 5.02 8.95 -20.38
C TYR A 71 4.37 7.59 -20.10
N ILE A 72 4.87 6.54 -20.75
CA ILE A 72 4.45 5.16 -20.52
C ILE A 72 5.22 4.59 -19.34
N GLU A 73 4.49 4.04 -18.38
CA GLU A 73 5.06 3.40 -17.20
C GLU A 73 5.07 1.87 -17.32
N LYS A 74 6.02 1.23 -16.63
CA LYS A 74 6.09 -0.22 -16.52
C LYS A 74 5.70 -0.64 -15.11
N VAL A 75 4.80 -1.60 -14.99
CA VAL A 75 4.26 -2.04 -13.70
C VAL A 75 4.40 -3.57 -13.53
N PRO A 76 4.61 -4.06 -12.30
CA PRO A 76 4.76 -5.48 -11.98
C PRO A 76 3.42 -6.21 -12.01
N ALA A 77 2.84 -6.31 -13.20
CA ALA A 77 1.61 -7.03 -13.46
C ALA A 77 1.52 -7.45 -14.93
N PRO A 78 0.71 -8.46 -15.29
CA PRO A 78 0.42 -8.79 -16.67
C PRO A 78 -0.40 -7.69 -17.34
N PHE A 79 -0.46 -7.69 -18.67
CA PHE A 79 -1.37 -6.81 -19.40
C PHE A 79 -2.83 -7.11 -19.05
N GLY A 80 -3.66 -6.08 -19.07
CA GLY A 80 -5.11 -6.23 -19.06
C GLY A 80 -5.57 -7.25 -20.11
N ILE A 81 -6.69 -7.92 -19.88
CA ILE A 81 -7.30 -8.87 -20.83
C ILE A 81 -8.73 -8.43 -21.10
N LEU A 82 -9.07 -8.31 -22.38
CA LEU A 82 -10.44 -8.07 -22.83
C LEU A 82 -11.00 -9.35 -23.45
N THR A 83 -12.10 -9.85 -22.88
CA THR A 83 -12.84 -11.03 -23.36
C THR A 83 -14.25 -10.62 -23.82
N GLU A 84 -15.04 -11.58 -24.30
CA GLU A 84 -16.46 -11.33 -24.63
C GLU A 84 -17.33 -11.10 -23.39
N ASP A 85 -16.89 -11.63 -22.24
CA ASP A 85 -17.66 -11.67 -21.00
C ASP A 85 -17.24 -10.58 -20.00
N GLY A 86 -16.17 -9.83 -20.29
CA GLY A 86 -15.69 -8.78 -19.38
C GLY A 86 -14.26 -8.30 -19.63
N ILE A 87 -13.78 -7.52 -18.65
CA ILE A 87 -12.38 -7.08 -18.58
C ILE A 87 -11.70 -7.60 -17.32
N HIS A 88 -10.44 -7.98 -17.49
CA HIS A 88 -9.50 -8.09 -16.38
C HIS A 88 -8.50 -6.94 -16.52
N ALA A 89 -8.56 -5.97 -15.61
CA ALA A 89 -7.81 -4.72 -15.77
C ALA A 89 -6.29 -4.89 -15.61
N PHE A 90 -5.83 -5.76 -14.70
CA PHE A 90 -4.41 -6.04 -14.40
C PHE A 90 -3.54 -4.77 -14.38
N SER A 91 -2.55 -4.63 -15.27
CA SER A 91 -1.69 -3.44 -15.33
C SER A 91 -2.44 -2.10 -15.37
N ASN A 92 -3.68 -2.05 -15.86
CA ASN A 92 -4.48 -0.82 -15.93
C ASN A 92 -4.99 -0.33 -14.56
N VAL A 93 -4.89 -1.14 -13.49
CA VAL A 93 -5.28 -0.72 -12.12
C VAL A 93 -4.19 0.06 -11.39
N PHE A 94 -2.97 0.12 -11.91
CA PHE A 94 -1.87 0.83 -11.24
C PHE A 94 -2.01 2.34 -11.39
N GLU A 95 -1.73 3.07 -10.31
CA GLU A 95 -1.67 4.53 -10.28
C GLU A 95 -0.29 5.02 -10.69
N SER A 96 -0.13 5.42 -11.95
CA SER A 96 1.18 5.80 -12.47
C SER A 96 1.24 7.22 -13.01
N ALA A 97 0.09 7.91 -13.14
CA ALA A 97 0.07 9.29 -13.61
C ALA A 97 0.80 10.25 -12.64
N ARG A 98 0.75 9.96 -11.33
CA ARG A 98 1.45 10.74 -10.30
C ARG A 98 2.96 10.58 -10.32
N LEU A 99 3.51 9.50 -10.89
CA LEU A 99 4.95 9.27 -10.97
C LEU A 99 5.66 10.31 -11.85
N HIS A 100 4.96 10.86 -12.85
CA HIS A 100 5.50 11.93 -13.71
C HIS A 100 5.87 13.19 -12.91
N ARG A 101 5.15 13.47 -11.81
CA ARG A 101 5.51 14.56 -10.89
C ARG A 101 6.81 14.30 -10.13
N ARG A 102 7.08 13.03 -9.75
CA ARG A 102 8.27 12.64 -8.97
C ARG A 102 9.54 12.60 -9.82
N ASN A 103 9.41 12.38 -11.14
CA ASN A 103 10.53 12.19 -12.06
C ASN A 103 10.92 13.45 -12.88
N ASP A 104 10.56 14.66 -12.41
CA ASP A 104 10.71 15.94 -13.14
C ASP A 104 10.07 16.00 -14.55
N LYS A 105 9.29 14.98 -14.95
CA LYS A 105 8.49 14.94 -16.18
C LYS A 105 7.17 15.67 -15.97
N PHE A 106 7.25 16.96 -15.71
CA PHE A 106 6.06 17.75 -15.41
C PHE A 106 5.18 17.90 -16.67
N PHE A 107 3.86 17.75 -16.54
CA PHE A 107 2.89 17.89 -17.64
C PHE A 107 2.71 19.34 -18.16
N ARG A 108 3.71 20.21 -17.97
CA ARG A 108 3.61 21.66 -18.20
C ARG A 108 3.54 22.08 -19.66
N ASP A 109 3.91 21.18 -20.57
CA ASP A 109 4.09 21.48 -21.99
C ASP A 109 2.99 20.92 -22.89
N PHE A 110 1.88 20.43 -22.30
CA PHE A 110 0.75 19.89 -23.05
C PHE A 110 -0.30 20.94 -23.37
N GLY A 111 -0.68 21.02 -24.64
CA GLY A 111 -1.72 21.92 -25.13
C GLY A 111 -3.14 21.36 -25.00
N ALA A 112 -3.28 20.05 -24.77
CA ALA A 112 -4.55 19.40 -24.47
C ALA A 112 -4.35 17.99 -23.90
N PHE A 113 -5.33 17.52 -23.14
CA PHE A 113 -5.44 16.16 -22.64
C PHE A 113 -6.60 15.42 -23.31
N ILE A 114 -6.38 14.16 -23.64
CA ILE A 114 -7.40 13.23 -24.12
C ILE A 114 -7.34 12.01 -23.23
N ILE A 115 -8.38 11.77 -22.43
CA ILE A 115 -8.39 10.69 -21.45
C ILE A 115 -9.55 9.73 -21.73
N THR A 116 -9.29 8.43 -21.55
CA THR A 116 -10.32 7.41 -21.58
C THR A 116 -10.65 6.91 -20.18
N THR A 117 -11.81 6.28 -20.03
CA THR A 117 -12.28 5.74 -18.75
C THR A 117 -11.85 4.30 -18.50
N ASP A 118 -10.98 3.72 -19.34
CA ASP A 118 -10.42 2.37 -19.16
C ASP A 118 -9.05 2.34 -18.46
N ILE A 119 -8.70 3.43 -17.79
CA ILE A 119 -7.56 3.52 -16.87
C ILE A 119 -8.05 3.56 -15.43
N ASN A 120 -7.14 3.35 -14.47
CA ASN A 120 -7.42 3.51 -13.05
C ASN A 120 -8.14 4.86 -12.79
N GLU A 121 -9.24 4.81 -12.03
CA GLU A 121 -10.08 5.98 -11.78
C GLU A 121 -9.34 7.11 -11.06
N ARG A 122 -8.37 6.81 -10.19
CA ARG A 122 -7.52 7.81 -9.54
C ARG A 122 -6.59 8.50 -10.52
N ASP A 123 -5.99 7.78 -11.47
CA ASP A 123 -5.19 8.39 -12.56
C ASP A 123 -6.06 9.27 -13.45
N PHE A 124 -7.27 8.84 -13.79
CA PHE A 124 -8.24 9.65 -14.52
C PHE A 124 -8.58 10.95 -13.77
N ARG A 125 -8.97 10.85 -12.49
CA ARG A 125 -9.31 12.00 -11.65
C ARG A 125 -8.11 12.94 -11.47
N TYR A 126 -6.90 12.39 -11.34
CA TYR A 126 -5.67 13.17 -11.23
C TYR A 126 -5.39 13.95 -12.51
N LEU A 127 -5.40 13.30 -13.68
CA LEU A 127 -5.16 13.96 -14.97
C LEU A 127 -6.24 14.99 -15.29
N ARG A 128 -7.51 14.68 -14.99
CA ARG A 128 -8.63 15.62 -15.13
C ARG A 128 -8.45 16.86 -14.24
N SER A 129 -8.15 16.66 -12.96
CA SER A 129 -7.90 17.76 -12.03
C SER A 129 -6.67 18.58 -12.42
N TYR A 130 -5.62 17.93 -12.91
CA TYR A 130 -4.43 18.61 -13.40
C TYR A 130 -4.75 19.49 -14.60
N ALA A 131 -5.52 18.97 -15.57
CA ALA A 131 -5.92 19.73 -16.74
C ALA A 131 -6.73 20.98 -16.34
N HIS A 132 -7.73 20.82 -15.47
CA HIS A 132 -8.53 21.95 -14.97
C HIS A 132 -7.70 23.00 -14.23
N ASN A 133 -6.82 22.57 -13.33
CA ASN A 133 -5.98 23.49 -12.54
C ASN A 133 -4.94 24.26 -13.37
N ASN A 134 -4.70 23.86 -14.62
CA ASN A 134 -3.72 24.49 -15.51
C ASN A 134 -4.36 24.98 -16.82
N ASP A 135 -5.69 25.12 -16.88
CA ASP A 135 -6.44 25.58 -18.06
C ASP A 135 -6.12 24.79 -19.35
N ILE A 136 -5.84 23.49 -19.21
CA ILE A 136 -5.56 22.59 -20.32
C ILE A 136 -6.89 22.04 -20.85
N PRO A 137 -7.22 22.21 -22.14
CA PRO A 137 -8.41 21.62 -22.74
C PRO A 137 -8.47 20.10 -22.54
N LEU A 138 -9.62 19.61 -22.07
CA LEU A 138 -9.83 18.20 -21.75
C LEU A 138 -10.90 17.59 -22.64
N ILE A 139 -10.54 16.48 -23.28
CA ILE A 139 -11.47 15.64 -24.04
C ILE A 139 -11.52 14.26 -23.38
N ILE A 140 -12.72 13.78 -23.10
CA ILE A 140 -12.97 12.50 -22.47
C ILE A 140 -13.65 11.60 -23.50
N VAL A 141 -13.02 10.48 -23.86
CA VAL A 141 -13.63 9.47 -24.72
C VAL A 141 -13.96 8.27 -23.86
N THR A 142 -15.23 7.92 -23.72
CA THR A 142 -15.67 6.94 -22.71
C THR A 142 -16.56 5.87 -23.32
N ALA A 143 -16.34 4.61 -22.95
CA ALA A 143 -17.24 3.51 -23.26
C ALA A 143 -18.11 3.11 -22.05
N GLY A 144 -18.17 3.96 -21.01
CA GLY A 144 -18.99 3.74 -19.81
C GLY A 144 -18.38 2.79 -18.79
N GLU A 145 -17.06 2.59 -18.79
CA GLU A 145 -16.34 1.70 -17.87
C GLU A 145 -16.57 2.04 -16.38
N TYR A 146 -16.75 3.33 -16.06
CA TYR A 146 -17.27 3.78 -14.77
C TYR A 146 -18.04 5.11 -14.91
N ARG A 147 -18.80 5.46 -13.86
CA ARG A 147 -19.64 6.66 -13.84
C ARG A 147 -18.78 7.92 -13.76
N LEU A 148 -19.00 8.84 -14.70
CA LEU A 148 -18.41 10.18 -14.64
C LEU A 148 -19.18 11.06 -13.64
N ALA A 149 -18.45 11.66 -12.69
CA ALA A 149 -18.97 12.70 -11.81
C ALA A 149 -19.46 13.92 -12.63
N PRO A 150 -20.28 14.82 -12.05
CA PRO A 150 -20.78 16.02 -12.74
C PRO A 150 -19.66 16.74 -13.51
N THR A 151 -19.98 17.10 -14.73
CA THR A 151 -19.01 17.53 -15.74
C THR A 151 -18.64 18.99 -15.51
N HIS A 152 -17.35 19.34 -15.64
CA HIS A 152 -16.98 20.74 -15.76
C HIS A 152 -17.54 21.24 -17.10
N PRO A 153 -18.08 22.47 -17.20
CA PRO A 153 -18.71 22.97 -18.42
C PRO A 153 -17.77 22.99 -19.65
N ASP A 154 -16.45 22.93 -19.42
CA ASP A 154 -15.42 22.94 -20.47
C ASP A 154 -14.95 21.54 -20.89
N ASP A 155 -15.47 20.47 -20.27
CA ASP A 155 -15.12 19.09 -20.64
C ASP A 155 -15.81 18.69 -21.96
N VAL A 156 -15.04 18.26 -22.97
CA VAL A 156 -15.60 17.68 -24.20
C VAL A 156 -15.75 16.17 -24.02
N ILE A 157 -16.97 15.67 -23.90
CA ILE A 157 -17.22 14.23 -23.72
C ILE A 157 -17.70 13.60 -25.03
N ILE A 158 -17.04 12.51 -25.42
CA ILE A 158 -17.37 11.66 -26.56
C ILE A 158 -17.76 10.29 -26.00
N PRO A 159 -19.06 10.04 -25.77
CA PRO A 159 -19.53 8.73 -25.36
C PRO A 159 -19.51 7.77 -26.55
N ILE A 160 -19.11 6.53 -26.30
CA ILE A 160 -19.23 5.42 -27.24
C ILE A 160 -20.45 4.60 -26.82
N GLU A 161 -21.43 4.52 -27.72
CA GLU A 161 -22.66 3.77 -27.48
C GLU A 161 -22.44 2.26 -27.73
N GLU A 162 -23.30 1.42 -27.14
CA GLU A 162 -23.37 -0.02 -27.41
C GLU A 162 -22.13 -0.85 -26.99
N THR A 163 -21.44 -0.44 -25.93
CA THR A 163 -20.24 -1.11 -25.43
C THR A 163 -20.44 -1.94 -24.16
N ASP A 164 -21.59 -1.82 -23.49
CA ASP A 164 -21.89 -2.43 -22.19
C ASP A 164 -20.78 -2.19 -21.13
N GLY A 165 -20.11 -1.03 -21.18
CA GLY A 165 -19.01 -0.70 -20.26
C GLY A 165 -17.66 -1.33 -20.62
N LEU A 166 -17.55 -2.01 -21.76
CA LEU A 166 -16.28 -2.59 -22.23
C LEU A 166 -15.47 -1.57 -23.06
N PRO A 167 -14.12 -1.56 -22.96
CA PRO A 167 -13.24 -0.61 -23.65
C PRO A 167 -13.05 -0.95 -25.15
N LEU A 168 -14.16 -0.93 -25.90
CA LEU A 168 -14.24 -1.33 -27.31
C LEU A 168 -13.81 -0.23 -28.29
N TYR A 169 -12.97 0.73 -27.87
CA TYR A 169 -12.51 1.86 -28.68
C TYR A 169 -11.97 1.48 -30.07
N HIS A 170 -11.33 0.31 -30.18
CA HIS A 170 -10.77 -0.22 -31.42
C HIS A 170 -11.82 -0.54 -32.49
N ILE A 171 -13.04 -0.91 -32.09
CA ILE A 171 -14.17 -1.17 -33.00
C ILE A 171 -14.78 0.15 -33.44
N HIS A 172 -14.85 1.12 -32.53
CA HIS A 172 -15.46 2.44 -32.74
C HIS A 172 -14.49 3.51 -33.27
N LEU A 173 -13.31 3.13 -33.77
CA LEU A 173 -12.30 4.08 -34.25
C LEU A 173 -12.82 5.06 -35.31
N ARG A 174 -13.76 4.64 -36.17
CA ARG A 174 -14.36 5.54 -37.18
C ARG A 174 -15.26 6.60 -36.55
N GLU A 175 -16.04 6.21 -35.54
CA GLU A 175 -16.93 7.12 -34.81
C GLU A 175 -16.12 8.09 -33.98
N ILE A 176 -15.10 7.59 -33.27
CA ILE A 176 -14.13 8.39 -32.52
C ILE A 176 -13.44 9.39 -33.47
N HIS A 177 -12.94 8.92 -34.63
CA HIS A 177 -12.31 9.80 -35.62
C HIS A 177 -13.27 10.90 -36.07
N LYS A 178 -14.51 10.55 -36.41
CA LYS A 178 -15.53 11.51 -36.83
C LYS A 178 -15.82 12.55 -35.75
N ALA A 179 -15.98 12.14 -34.49
CA ALA A 179 -16.25 13.05 -33.38
C ALA A 179 -15.07 14.01 -33.13
N LEU A 180 -13.83 13.52 -33.26
CA LEU A 180 -12.64 14.33 -33.04
C LEU A 180 -12.37 15.35 -34.17
N LEU A 181 -12.96 15.19 -35.37
CA LEU A 181 -12.80 16.17 -36.48
C LEU A 181 -13.37 17.55 -36.15
N ASP A 182 -14.41 17.59 -35.32
CA ASP A 182 -15.08 18.84 -34.92
C ASP A 182 -14.34 19.54 -33.76
N VAL A 183 -13.39 18.85 -33.12
CA VAL A 183 -12.63 19.37 -31.98
C VAL A 183 -11.44 20.21 -32.46
N LYS A 184 -11.30 21.40 -31.87
CA LYS A 184 -10.19 22.32 -32.11
C LYS A 184 -9.52 22.71 -30.81
N ILE A 185 -8.19 22.74 -30.80
CA ILE A 185 -7.38 23.19 -29.67
C ILE A 185 -6.60 24.42 -30.13
N GLY A 186 -6.79 25.56 -29.45
CA GLY A 186 -6.18 26.83 -29.86
C GLY A 186 -6.54 27.27 -31.28
N GLY A 187 -7.73 26.88 -31.77
CA GLY A 187 -8.19 27.16 -33.13
C GLY A 187 -7.66 26.20 -34.21
N VAL A 188 -6.75 25.29 -33.87
CA VAL A 188 -6.19 24.27 -34.78
C VAL A 188 -6.99 22.97 -34.67
N PRO A 189 -7.35 22.30 -35.77
CA PRO A 189 -7.99 20.99 -35.73
C PRO A 189 -7.17 19.98 -34.91
N LEU A 190 -7.85 19.20 -34.07
CA LEU A 190 -7.20 18.12 -33.32
C LEU A 190 -6.76 16.98 -34.25
N ILE A 191 -7.58 16.62 -35.22
CA ILE A 191 -7.34 15.53 -36.16
C ILE A 191 -7.83 15.93 -37.56
N THR A 192 -7.34 15.25 -38.59
CA THR A 192 -7.75 15.49 -39.99
C THR A 192 -8.26 14.20 -40.65
N ASN A 193 -8.89 14.34 -41.82
CA ASN A 193 -9.31 13.19 -42.64
C ASN A 193 -8.16 12.56 -43.45
N ARG A 194 -6.94 13.10 -43.37
CA ARG A 194 -5.79 12.65 -44.14
C ARG A 194 -4.72 12.08 -43.22
N LEU A 195 -4.14 10.96 -43.64
CA LEU A 195 -2.95 10.42 -42.98
C LEU A 195 -1.83 11.45 -43.04
N GLN A 196 -1.20 11.63 -41.90
CA GLN A 196 -0.06 12.53 -41.72
C GLN A 196 1.21 11.78 -42.09
N ASN A 197 2.07 12.44 -42.86
CA ASN A 197 3.37 11.89 -43.20
C ASN A 197 4.38 12.24 -42.09
N LYS A 198 4.34 11.47 -41.01
CA LYS A 198 5.23 11.62 -39.86
C LYS A 198 6.22 10.47 -39.81
N ASP A 199 7.47 10.80 -39.51
CA ASP A 199 8.47 9.79 -39.21
C ASP A 199 8.12 9.09 -37.88
N PRO A 200 8.41 7.79 -37.74
CA PRO A 200 8.31 7.10 -36.47
C PRO A 200 9.14 7.82 -35.39
N VAL A 201 8.65 7.85 -34.16
CA VAL A 201 9.38 8.46 -33.03
C VAL A 201 10.64 7.63 -32.77
N ASP A 202 11.81 8.23 -32.99
CA ASP A 202 13.10 7.56 -32.77
C ASP A 202 13.31 7.28 -31.27
N GLU A 203 13.80 6.09 -30.97
CA GLU A 203 14.21 5.75 -29.62
C GLU A 203 15.55 6.44 -29.40
N GLY A 204 15.51 7.67 -28.86
CA GLY A 204 16.66 8.55 -28.62
C GLY A 204 17.96 7.75 -28.56
N THR A 205 18.68 7.73 -29.68
CA THR A 205 19.72 6.73 -29.90
C THR A 205 20.88 7.04 -28.97
N PHE A 206 20.95 6.37 -27.82
CA PHE A 206 22.22 6.11 -27.17
C PHE A 206 22.99 5.15 -28.07
N LYS A 207 23.59 5.69 -29.14
CA LYS A 207 24.68 5.04 -29.85
C LYS A 207 25.78 4.85 -28.81
N LYS A 208 25.86 3.67 -28.18
CA LYS A 208 27.04 3.28 -27.42
C LYS A 208 28.16 3.06 -28.44
N PRO A 209 29.17 3.94 -28.57
CA PRO A 209 30.36 3.56 -29.31
C PRO A 209 31.00 2.42 -28.51
N ALA A 210 31.47 1.37 -29.19
CA ALA A 210 32.11 0.20 -28.55
C ALA A 210 33.24 0.56 -27.57
N LYS A 211 33.81 1.76 -27.68
CA LYS A 211 34.77 2.36 -26.73
C LYS A 211 34.19 2.58 -25.32
N LEU A 212 32.92 2.96 -25.21
CA LEU A 212 32.20 3.21 -23.96
C LEU A 212 31.82 1.91 -23.26
N LEU A 213 31.59 0.82 -24.01
CA LEU A 213 31.34 -0.50 -23.42
C LEU A 213 32.63 -1.08 -22.81
N ALA A 214 33.78 -0.90 -23.46
CA ALA A 214 35.07 -1.30 -22.89
C ALA A 214 35.45 -0.46 -21.66
N GLN A 215 35.18 0.85 -21.68
CA GLN A 215 35.38 1.71 -20.51
C GLN A 215 34.39 1.40 -19.39
N LEU A 216 33.13 1.09 -19.69
CA LEU A 216 32.14 0.65 -18.70
C LEU A 216 32.45 -0.73 -18.15
N VAL A 217 33.02 -1.66 -18.92
CA VAL A 217 33.49 -2.94 -18.37
C VAL A 217 34.66 -2.70 -17.44
N ILE A 218 35.67 -1.92 -17.82
CA ILE A 218 36.80 -1.60 -16.93
C ILE A 218 36.33 -0.85 -15.68
N PHE A 219 35.40 0.10 -15.83
CA PHE A 219 34.81 0.84 -14.71
C PHE A 219 33.88 -0.02 -13.88
N ALA A 220 33.11 -0.94 -14.45
CA ALA A 220 32.26 -1.86 -13.72
C ALA A 220 33.07 -2.95 -13.02
N THR A 221 34.16 -3.45 -13.60
CA THR A 221 35.07 -4.38 -12.92
C THR A 221 35.83 -3.65 -11.82
N GLY A 222 36.26 -2.41 -12.06
CA GLY A 222 36.91 -1.57 -11.04
C GLY A 222 35.95 -1.15 -9.92
N LEU A 223 34.72 -0.79 -10.26
CA LEU A 223 33.64 -0.46 -9.32
C LEU A 223 33.14 -1.71 -8.60
N ALA A 224 33.06 -2.87 -9.25
CA ALA A 224 32.73 -4.13 -8.59
C ALA A 224 33.87 -4.59 -7.68
N LEU A 225 35.14 -4.35 -8.03
CA LEU A 225 36.28 -4.56 -7.13
C LEU A 225 36.28 -3.56 -5.98
N LEU A 226 35.90 -2.30 -6.24
CA LEU A 226 35.79 -1.27 -5.22
C LEU A 226 34.59 -1.53 -4.31
N ILE A 227 33.43 -1.92 -4.84
CA ILE A 227 32.25 -2.35 -4.10
C ILE A 227 32.56 -3.65 -3.37
N PHE A 228 33.28 -4.60 -3.96
CA PHE A 228 33.71 -5.81 -3.25
C PHE A 228 34.72 -5.49 -2.16
N LEU A 229 35.66 -4.56 -2.38
CA LEU A 229 36.57 -4.10 -1.33
C LEU A 229 35.86 -3.29 -0.27
N ILE A 230 34.89 -2.44 -0.64
CA ILE A 230 34.07 -1.65 0.28
C ILE A 230 33.12 -2.57 1.03
N MET A 231 32.47 -3.53 0.39
CA MET A 231 31.61 -4.53 1.02
C MET A 231 32.41 -5.49 1.87
N SER A 232 33.60 -5.94 1.48
CA SER A 232 34.48 -6.72 2.36
C SER A 232 35.10 -5.86 3.47
N PHE A 233 35.23 -4.55 3.29
CA PHE A 233 35.65 -3.61 4.33
C PHE A 233 34.48 -3.24 5.25
N PHE A 234 33.25 -3.17 4.76
CA PHE A 234 32.02 -3.03 5.54
C PHE A 234 31.69 -4.36 6.24
N GLU A 235 31.84 -5.53 5.64
CA GLU A 235 31.76 -6.83 6.34
C GLU A 235 32.85 -6.93 7.44
N TRP A 236 33.99 -6.25 7.28
CA TRP A 236 35.00 -6.14 8.33
C TRP A 236 34.62 -5.12 9.41
N PHE A 237 34.00 -3.98 9.07
CA PHE A 237 33.78 -2.85 9.98
C PHE A 237 32.31 -2.59 10.39
N SER A 238 31.35 -3.30 9.82
CA SER A 238 29.92 -3.20 10.09
C SER A 238 29.31 -4.59 10.22
N ALA A 239 29.50 -5.14 11.40
CA ALA A 239 28.39 -5.67 12.18
C ALA A 239 28.58 -5.12 13.59
N PRO A 240 27.61 -4.41 14.19
CA PRO A 240 27.47 -4.57 15.62
C PRO A 240 27.18 -6.05 15.84
N GLU A 241 28.00 -6.73 16.64
CA GLU A 241 27.88 -8.14 17.05
C GLU A 241 26.54 -8.48 17.76
N THR A 242 25.51 -7.62 17.73
CA THR A 242 24.38 -7.63 18.67
C THR A 242 22.98 -7.70 18.06
N ARG A 243 22.84 -7.85 16.73
CA ARG A 243 21.52 -7.95 16.07
C ARG A 243 21.09 -9.37 15.69
N GLU A 244 21.80 -10.41 16.10
CA GLU A 244 21.29 -11.77 15.93
C GLU A 244 20.32 -12.10 17.06
N ALA A 245 19.38 -13.01 16.79
CA ALA A 245 18.49 -13.52 17.81
C ALA A 245 19.11 -14.78 18.43
N ASP A 246 19.37 -14.76 19.75
CA ASP A 246 19.99 -15.86 20.50
C ASP A 246 18.94 -16.57 21.37
N ILE A 247 18.21 -17.48 20.72
CA ILE A 247 17.09 -18.18 21.34
C ILE A 247 17.62 -19.41 22.10
N ASP A 248 17.47 -19.40 23.43
CA ASP A 248 17.64 -20.61 24.24
C ASP A 248 16.35 -21.45 24.19
N TRP A 249 16.30 -22.36 23.22
CA TRP A 249 15.17 -23.28 23.01
C TRP A 249 14.82 -24.15 24.23
N GLN A 250 15.77 -24.36 25.16
CA GLN A 250 15.57 -25.16 26.36
C GLN A 250 15.26 -24.30 27.59
N GLN A 251 15.16 -22.98 27.44
CA GLN A 251 14.78 -22.09 28.51
C GLN A 251 13.37 -22.45 29.02
N PRO A 252 13.18 -22.59 30.34
CA PRO A 252 11.88 -22.92 30.91
C PRO A 252 10.84 -21.83 30.62
N VAL A 253 9.63 -22.26 30.31
CA VAL A 253 8.44 -21.40 30.17
C VAL A 253 7.43 -21.80 31.24
N ASP A 254 6.84 -20.83 31.92
CA ASP A 254 5.74 -21.05 32.86
C ASP A 254 4.41 -21.07 32.09
N HIS A 255 4.01 -22.25 31.62
CA HIS A 255 2.75 -22.47 30.91
C HIS A 255 2.16 -23.84 31.30
N PRO A 256 0.82 -23.98 31.43
CA PRO A 256 0.21 -25.24 31.86
C PRO A 256 0.44 -26.43 30.92
N ASP A 257 0.54 -26.18 29.60
CA ASP A 257 0.55 -27.22 28.57
C ASP A 257 1.91 -27.46 27.88
N CYS A 258 2.94 -26.67 28.21
CA CYS A 258 4.29 -26.77 27.63
C CYS A 258 5.34 -26.24 28.62
N GLY A 259 6.58 -26.74 28.56
CA GLY A 259 7.59 -26.44 29.60
C GLY A 259 8.83 -25.68 29.14
N THR A 260 9.04 -25.53 27.83
CA THR A 260 10.21 -24.84 27.26
C THR A 260 9.83 -23.96 26.08
N VAL A 261 10.73 -23.05 25.68
CA VAL A 261 10.56 -22.21 24.48
C VAL A 261 10.27 -23.06 23.24
N GLU A 262 10.98 -24.19 23.06
CA GLU A 262 10.74 -25.11 21.95
C GLU A 262 9.35 -25.75 22.00
N GLU A 263 8.94 -26.28 23.16
CA GLU A 263 7.65 -26.94 23.34
C GLU A 263 6.48 -25.97 23.15
N CYS A 264 6.58 -24.78 23.73
CA CYS A 264 5.53 -23.76 23.63
C CYS A 264 5.46 -23.13 22.24
N SER A 265 6.61 -22.89 21.58
CA SER A 265 6.62 -22.46 20.17
C SER A 265 5.90 -23.47 19.29
N ALA A 266 6.19 -24.77 19.45
CA ALA A 266 5.55 -25.83 18.69
C ALA A 266 4.05 -25.95 18.99
N LEU A 267 3.64 -25.77 20.25
CA LEU A 267 2.24 -25.77 20.64
C LEU A 267 1.48 -24.59 20.02
N GLY A 268 2.03 -23.38 20.09
CA GLY A 268 1.44 -22.22 19.42
C GLY A 268 1.35 -22.39 17.91
N ASP A 269 2.37 -22.96 17.26
CA ASP A 269 2.32 -23.25 15.82
C ASP A 269 1.22 -24.27 15.47
N ALA A 270 0.97 -25.27 16.34
CA ALA A 270 -0.13 -26.20 16.17
C ALA A 270 -1.50 -25.51 16.32
N TYR A 271 -1.66 -24.59 17.27
CA TYR A 271 -2.88 -23.78 17.38
C TYR A 271 -3.09 -22.89 16.16
N LEU A 272 -2.02 -22.29 15.64
CA LEU A 272 -2.08 -21.45 14.43
C LEU A 272 -2.47 -22.28 13.18
N GLU A 273 -1.93 -23.50 13.04
CA GLU A 273 -2.30 -24.41 11.95
C GLU A 273 -3.79 -24.79 12.04
N GLU A 274 -4.26 -25.16 13.24
CA GLU A 274 -5.67 -25.50 13.45
C GLU A 274 -6.59 -24.29 13.24
N LEU A 275 -6.20 -23.11 13.70
CA LEU A 275 -6.94 -21.87 13.50
C LEU A 275 -7.20 -21.59 12.01
N GLY A 276 -6.24 -21.94 11.15
CA GLY A 276 -6.37 -21.83 9.69
C GLY A 276 -7.52 -22.63 9.08
N GLU A 277 -8.10 -23.60 9.81
CA GLU A 277 -9.32 -24.32 9.39
C GLU A 277 -10.58 -23.45 9.54
N TYR A 278 -10.58 -22.49 10.46
CA TYR A 278 -11.73 -21.63 10.78
C TYR A 278 -11.60 -20.24 10.13
N ILE A 279 -10.40 -19.66 10.17
CA ILE A 279 -10.16 -18.29 9.72
C ILE A 279 -8.75 -18.13 9.13
N ASP A 280 -8.67 -17.44 7.98
CA ASP A 280 -7.39 -16.98 7.46
C ASP A 280 -7.01 -15.66 8.15
N ILE A 281 -6.27 -15.76 9.25
CA ILE A 281 -5.83 -14.58 10.02
C ILE A 281 -4.92 -13.65 9.20
N SER A 282 -4.36 -14.12 8.09
CA SER A 282 -3.55 -13.29 7.18
C SER A 282 -4.39 -12.46 6.21
N GLN A 283 -5.70 -12.69 6.15
CA GLN A 283 -6.59 -12.03 5.21
C GLN A 283 -6.70 -10.52 5.50
N GLU A 284 -6.30 -9.71 4.53
CA GLU A 284 -6.47 -8.26 4.56
C GLU A 284 -7.73 -7.86 3.76
N PRO A 285 -8.71 -7.18 4.38
CA PRO A 285 -9.88 -6.70 3.66
C PRO A 285 -9.47 -5.62 2.66
N TYR A 286 -10.25 -5.51 1.57
CA TYR A 286 -10.17 -4.34 0.72
C TYR A 286 -10.76 -3.14 1.48
N VAL A 287 -9.90 -2.23 1.91
CA VAL A 287 -10.31 -1.03 2.65
C VAL A 287 -10.44 0.15 1.69
N PHE A 288 -11.65 0.73 1.62
CA PHE A 288 -11.88 2.02 0.98
C PHE A 288 -11.50 3.11 2.00
N PHE A 289 -10.63 4.05 1.62
CA PHE A 289 -10.19 5.13 2.50
C PHE A 289 -11.00 6.41 2.27
N GLU A 290 -11.83 6.77 3.24
CA GLU A 290 -12.52 8.03 3.43
C GLU A 290 -11.69 8.88 4.38
N ASN A 291 -11.08 9.94 3.86
CA ASN A 291 -10.31 10.85 4.69
C ASN A 291 -11.26 11.83 5.42
N ARG A 292 -11.87 11.41 6.53
CA ARG A 292 -12.61 12.30 7.45
C ARG A 292 -11.80 12.50 8.74
N PRO A 293 -12.04 13.58 9.49
CA PRO A 293 -11.41 13.74 10.79
C PRO A 293 -11.95 12.70 11.77
N GLN A 294 -11.06 12.13 12.59
CA GLN A 294 -11.39 11.27 13.71
C GLN A 294 -12.39 11.96 14.65
N ARG A 295 -13.45 11.23 15.02
CA ARG A 295 -14.48 11.69 15.94
C ARG A 295 -14.84 10.59 16.92
N THR A 296 -14.75 10.88 18.21
CA THR A 296 -15.36 10.08 19.27
C THR A 296 -16.88 10.10 19.16
N TYR A 297 -17.52 8.95 19.37
CA TYR A 297 -18.96 8.84 19.44
C TYR A 297 -19.40 8.59 20.87
N GLN A 298 -18.87 7.54 21.49
CA GLN A 298 -19.25 7.12 22.83
C GLN A 298 -18.04 6.57 23.57
N ASP A 299 -17.96 6.88 24.87
CA ASP A 299 -16.95 6.37 25.79
C ASP A 299 -17.62 5.54 26.89
N TYR A 300 -17.03 4.40 27.20
CA TYR A 300 -17.50 3.42 28.17
C TYR A 300 -16.42 3.18 29.22
N ALA A 301 -16.78 3.19 30.50
CA ALA A 301 -15.91 2.73 31.56
C ALA A 301 -15.89 1.19 31.59
N VAL A 302 -14.71 0.59 31.74
CA VAL A 302 -14.51 -0.87 31.68
C VAL A 302 -13.67 -1.44 32.84
N ASP A 303 -13.41 -0.66 33.89
CA ASP A 303 -12.69 -1.11 35.11
C ASP A 303 -13.44 -2.24 35.85
N GLY A 304 -13.08 -3.49 35.52
CA GLY A 304 -13.48 -4.71 36.23
C GLY A 304 -14.92 -5.20 35.97
N GLY A 305 -15.51 -4.89 34.80
CA GLY A 305 -16.83 -5.40 34.44
C GLY A 305 -17.35 -4.94 33.07
N GLU A 306 -18.61 -5.28 32.80
CA GLU A 306 -19.32 -4.96 31.54
C GLU A 306 -19.24 -3.45 31.22
N PRO A 307 -18.96 -3.06 29.95
CA PRO A 307 -18.83 -1.66 29.56
C PRO A 307 -20.04 -0.79 29.96
N GLU A 308 -19.80 0.24 30.78
CA GLU A 308 -20.83 1.20 31.21
C GLU A 308 -20.66 2.53 30.46
N LEU A 309 -21.69 2.97 29.73
CA LEU A 309 -21.66 4.23 29.00
C LEU A 309 -21.47 5.42 29.96
N ILE A 310 -20.34 6.12 29.83
CA ILE A 310 -20.01 7.31 30.64
C ILE A 310 -20.17 8.62 29.89
N GLU A 311 -19.98 8.61 28.55
CA GLU A 311 -20.17 9.80 27.73
C GLU A 311 -20.74 9.46 26.35
N GLU A 312 -21.86 10.09 25.99
CA GLU A 312 -22.41 10.07 24.63
C GLU A 312 -22.10 11.41 23.94
N VAL A 313 -21.02 11.43 23.17
CA VAL A 313 -20.63 12.62 22.39
C VAL A 313 -21.49 12.73 21.13
N ARG A 314 -21.84 11.60 20.51
CA ARG A 314 -22.61 11.48 19.26
C ARG A 314 -23.41 10.17 19.20
N GLU A 315 -24.52 10.22 18.50
CA GLU A 315 -25.35 9.06 18.18
C GLU A 315 -24.62 8.11 17.20
N LEU A 316 -24.61 6.82 17.53
CA LEU A 316 -24.10 5.76 16.66
C LEU A 316 -25.09 5.45 15.52
N PRO A 317 -24.62 4.96 14.36
CA PRO A 317 -25.50 4.56 13.26
C PRO A 317 -26.25 3.23 13.50
N GLY A 318 -25.94 2.52 14.58
CA GLY A 318 -26.54 1.25 15.01
C GLY A 318 -26.64 1.17 16.54
N GLU A 319 -27.06 0.03 17.07
CA GLU A 319 -27.13 -0.19 18.52
C GLU A 319 -25.70 -0.34 19.09
N ALA A 320 -25.47 0.16 20.30
CA ALA A 320 -24.15 0.13 20.93
C ALA A 320 -23.66 -1.30 21.16
N GLU A 321 -24.57 -2.19 21.55
CA GLU A 321 -24.29 -3.59 21.86
C GLU A 321 -23.65 -4.33 20.67
N ASP A 322 -23.94 -3.94 19.43
CA ASP A 322 -23.32 -4.52 18.23
C ASP A 322 -21.80 -4.25 18.16
N TYR A 323 -21.33 -3.19 18.81
CA TYR A 323 -19.94 -2.74 18.79
C TYR A 323 -19.20 -3.00 20.11
N LEU A 324 -19.92 -3.13 21.22
CA LEU A 324 -19.33 -3.50 22.52
C LEU A 324 -18.73 -4.90 22.51
N GLY A 325 -19.25 -5.81 21.67
CA GLY A 325 -18.66 -7.13 21.47
C GLY A 325 -17.21 -7.11 20.97
N TYR A 326 -16.68 -5.98 20.49
CA TYR A 326 -15.25 -5.84 20.20
C TYR A 326 -14.40 -5.77 21.46
N TYR A 327 -14.91 -5.20 22.56
CA TYR A 327 -14.22 -5.21 23.84
C TYR A 327 -14.28 -6.60 24.48
N ASP A 328 -15.46 -7.26 24.46
CA ASP A 328 -15.60 -8.64 24.93
C ASP A 328 -14.64 -9.59 24.19
N GLU A 329 -14.47 -9.38 22.88
CA GLU A 329 -13.51 -10.13 22.06
C GLU A 329 -12.06 -9.84 22.49
N PHE A 330 -11.73 -8.58 22.79
CA PHE A 330 -10.42 -8.18 23.29
C PHE A 330 -10.11 -8.83 24.65
N GLU A 331 -11.03 -8.75 25.62
CA GLU A 331 -10.89 -9.38 26.93
C GLU A 331 -10.75 -10.90 26.84
N ALA A 332 -11.51 -11.54 25.94
CA ALA A 332 -11.42 -12.99 25.77
C ALA A 332 -10.08 -13.45 25.14
N LEU A 333 -9.37 -12.57 24.43
CA LEU A 333 -8.12 -12.90 23.75
C LEU A 333 -6.90 -12.78 24.66
N PHE A 334 -6.87 -11.81 25.57
CA PHE A 334 -5.68 -11.43 26.32
C PHE A 334 -5.83 -11.69 27.83
N PRO A 335 -4.73 -11.92 28.57
CA PRO A 335 -4.80 -12.14 30.01
C PRO A 335 -5.33 -10.93 30.80
N ASP A 336 -6.12 -11.22 31.85
CA ASP A 336 -6.73 -10.23 32.74
C ASP A 336 -5.73 -9.17 33.25
N GLU A 337 -4.48 -9.57 33.55
CA GLU A 337 -3.45 -8.66 34.08
C GLU A 337 -3.13 -7.47 33.15
N TYR A 338 -3.42 -7.60 31.86
CA TYR A 338 -3.25 -6.53 30.87
C TYR A 338 -4.57 -5.82 30.57
N THR A 339 -5.68 -6.54 30.50
CA THR A 339 -6.99 -5.97 30.17
C THR A 339 -7.57 -5.15 31.32
N ASP A 340 -7.28 -5.53 32.57
CA ASP A 340 -7.62 -4.80 33.80
C ASP A 340 -6.97 -3.40 33.88
N GLN A 341 -5.97 -3.12 33.03
CA GLN A 341 -5.32 -1.81 32.95
C GLN A 341 -6.08 -0.81 32.07
N ILE A 342 -7.11 -1.25 31.35
CA ILE A 342 -7.91 -0.40 30.46
C ILE A 342 -9.02 0.26 31.27
N ASP A 343 -9.04 1.59 31.32
CA ASP A 343 -10.08 2.34 32.03
C ASP A 343 -11.29 2.61 31.12
N ILE A 344 -11.02 2.93 29.85
CA ILE A 344 -12.03 3.39 28.90
C ILE A 344 -11.98 2.61 27.60
N PHE A 345 -13.13 2.05 27.22
CA PHE A 345 -13.38 1.60 25.85
C PHE A 345 -14.09 2.71 25.05
N ARG A 346 -13.46 3.15 23.96
CA ARG A 346 -13.94 4.26 23.13
C ARG A 346 -14.38 3.79 21.76
N LEU A 347 -15.62 4.10 21.39
CA LEU A 347 -16.10 3.99 20.03
C LEU A 347 -15.85 5.30 19.29
N PHE A 348 -15.04 5.24 18.24
CA PHE A 348 -14.78 6.39 17.37
C PHE A 348 -15.03 6.03 15.91
N SER A 349 -15.01 7.03 15.03
CA SER A 349 -14.81 6.78 13.60
C SER A 349 -14.18 7.96 12.89
N ASP A 350 -13.33 7.68 11.91
CA ASP A 350 -12.73 8.68 11.02
C ASP A 350 -13.14 8.53 9.54
N GLY A 351 -14.05 7.62 9.23
CA GLY A 351 -14.43 7.30 7.86
C GLY A 351 -14.71 5.82 7.70
N GLU A 352 -14.80 5.36 6.45
CA GLU A 352 -14.32 4.01 6.13
C GLU A 352 -12.83 4.13 5.83
N GLY A 353 -12.01 3.22 6.33
CA GLY A 353 -10.58 3.15 6.08
C GLY A 353 -9.78 4.35 6.53
N ASN A 354 -9.12 4.23 7.68
CA ASN A 354 -7.89 4.93 8.02
C ASN A 354 -7.34 4.36 9.34
N THR A 355 -7.78 4.88 10.49
CA THR A 355 -7.38 4.37 11.80
C THR A 355 -8.37 3.30 12.27
N LEU A 356 -7.92 2.04 12.32
CA LEU A 356 -8.77 0.92 12.76
C LEU A 356 -8.99 0.94 14.28
N ALA A 357 -7.95 1.25 15.02
CA ALA A 357 -7.95 1.35 16.46
C ALA A 357 -6.78 2.22 16.90
N TYR A 358 -6.77 2.60 18.17
CA TYR A 358 -5.60 3.14 18.83
C TYR A 358 -5.69 2.92 20.34
N VAL A 359 -4.53 2.88 20.98
CA VAL A 359 -4.40 2.95 22.44
C VAL A 359 -3.79 4.30 22.83
N ASP A 360 -4.37 4.94 23.84
CA ASP A 360 -3.84 6.16 24.45
C ASP A 360 -3.56 5.86 25.94
N ILE A 361 -2.30 5.95 26.36
CA ILE A 361 -1.86 5.62 27.71
C ILE A 361 -1.34 6.90 28.37
N SER A 362 -1.86 7.16 29.56
CA SER A 362 -1.42 8.23 30.44
C SER A 362 -1.38 7.71 31.89
N GLU A 363 -0.77 8.49 32.81
CA GLU A 363 -0.81 8.15 34.24
C GLU A 363 -2.23 8.13 34.82
N ALA A 364 -3.18 8.84 34.19
CA ALA A 364 -4.52 9.01 34.71
C ALA A 364 -5.52 7.98 34.18
N GLU A 365 -5.35 7.58 32.91
CA GLU A 365 -6.24 6.65 32.22
C GLU A 365 -5.55 5.99 31.03
N THR A 366 -5.94 4.75 30.76
CA THR A 366 -5.68 4.00 29.53
C THR A 366 -6.97 3.87 28.71
N ILE A 367 -6.92 4.30 27.46
CA ILE A 367 -8.05 4.27 26.53
C ILE A 367 -7.74 3.29 25.40
N LEU A 368 -8.57 2.24 25.28
CA LEU A 368 -8.63 1.41 24.08
C LEU A 368 -9.75 1.93 23.18
N ALA A 369 -9.40 2.42 21.99
CA ALA A 369 -10.35 2.98 21.05
C ALA A 369 -10.47 2.13 19.79
N MET A 370 -11.71 1.87 19.34
CA MET A 370 -12.01 1.07 18.15
C MET A 370 -12.87 1.85 17.15
N ASP A 371 -12.50 1.80 15.86
CA ASP A 371 -13.35 2.31 14.79
C ASP A 371 -14.45 1.30 14.46
N PHE A 372 -15.68 1.62 14.85
CA PHE A 372 -16.81 0.71 14.68
C PHE A 372 -17.21 0.49 13.22
N ARG A 373 -16.73 1.30 12.27
CA ARG A 373 -17.00 1.14 10.83
C ARG A 373 -15.99 0.25 10.12
N ASP A 374 -14.76 0.23 10.59
CA ASP A 374 -13.67 -0.46 9.89
C ASP A 374 -13.37 -1.86 10.44
N ASN A 375 -13.87 -2.17 11.63
CA ASN A 375 -13.60 -3.44 12.31
C ASN A 375 -14.63 -4.55 12.00
N GLY A 376 -15.41 -4.43 10.93
CA GLY A 376 -16.39 -5.45 10.54
C GLY A 376 -15.77 -6.76 10.01
N HIS A 377 -14.50 -6.73 9.56
CA HIS A 377 -13.82 -7.91 9.05
C HIS A 377 -13.04 -8.64 10.17
N LYS A 378 -13.55 -9.81 10.58
CA LYS A 378 -13.07 -10.57 11.76
C LYS A 378 -11.55 -10.79 11.79
N ALA A 379 -10.95 -11.31 10.70
CA ALA A 379 -9.51 -11.58 10.67
C ALA A 379 -8.65 -10.31 10.82
N ALA A 380 -9.13 -9.18 10.27
CA ALA A 380 -8.42 -7.91 10.39
C ALA A 380 -8.56 -7.36 11.80
N ARG A 381 -9.76 -7.47 12.37
CA ARG A 381 -10.04 -7.06 13.75
C ARG A 381 -9.18 -7.82 14.76
N TYR A 382 -9.01 -9.13 14.63
CA TYR A 382 -8.07 -9.89 15.47
C TYR A 382 -6.64 -9.38 15.38
N ARG A 383 -6.15 -9.09 14.17
CA ARG A 383 -4.83 -8.50 14.00
C ARG A 383 -4.74 -7.10 14.62
N THR A 384 -5.80 -6.31 14.51
CA THR A 384 -5.90 -5.00 15.17
C THR A 384 -5.88 -5.15 16.68
N HIS A 385 -6.64 -6.09 17.26
CA HIS A 385 -6.60 -6.38 18.70
C HIS A 385 -5.20 -6.79 19.16
N ILE A 386 -4.53 -7.68 18.44
CA ILE A 386 -3.15 -8.08 18.75
C ILE A 386 -2.17 -6.90 18.64
N HIS A 387 -2.37 -6.01 17.65
CA HIS A 387 -1.56 -4.79 17.50
C HIS A 387 -1.77 -3.82 18.66
N GLU A 388 -3.01 -3.52 19.03
CA GLU A 388 -3.31 -2.62 20.15
C GLU A 388 -2.89 -3.21 21.49
N PHE A 389 -3.05 -4.51 21.69
CA PHE A 389 -2.52 -5.21 22.87
C PHE A 389 -1.01 -5.06 22.98
N ALA A 390 -0.28 -5.11 21.87
CA ALA A 390 1.17 -4.92 21.89
C ALA A 390 1.56 -3.52 22.40
N HIS A 391 0.74 -2.49 22.18
CA HIS A 391 0.95 -1.17 22.78
C HIS A 391 0.72 -1.20 24.30
N ILE A 392 -0.35 -1.84 24.77
CA ILE A 392 -0.62 -2.00 26.21
C ILE A 392 0.50 -2.76 26.90
N HIS A 393 0.97 -3.85 26.29
CA HIS A 393 2.02 -4.69 26.84
C HIS A 393 3.40 -3.99 26.89
N SER A 394 3.75 -3.19 25.88
CA SER A 394 5.09 -2.62 25.72
C SER A 394 5.26 -1.17 26.20
N LEU A 395 4.17 -0.52 26.60
CA LEU A 395 4.17 0.88 27.03
C LEU A 395 3.31 1.09 28.29
N PRO A 396 3.42 0.24 29.33
CA PRO A 396 2.66 0.44 30.55
C PRO A 396 3.00 1.81 31.17
N ALA A 397 2.04 2.43 31.87
CA ALA A 397 2.18 3.81 32.33
C ALA A 397 3.39 4.00 33.29
N GLU A 398 3.73 2.97 34.05
CA GLU A 398 4.88 2.93 34.96
C GLU A 398 6.26 2.98 34.25
N ASP A 399 6.34 2.69 32.96
CA ASP A 399 7.60 2.72 32.19
C ASP A 399 8.00 4.16 31.81
N PHE A 400 7.23 5.17 32.20
CA PHE A 400 7.47 6.57 31.87
C PHE A 400 7.76 7.41 33.12
N THR A 401 8.79 8.25 33.02
CA THR A 401 9.13 9.21 34.07
C THR A 401 8.01 10.24 34.31
N ASP A 402 7.78 10.60 35.59
CA ASP A 402 6.78 11.61 36.02
C ASP A 402 6.92 12.98 35.30
N GLU A 403 8.12 13.30 34.80
CA GLU A 403 8.44 14.59 34.17
C GLU A 403 7.67 14.84 32.86
N CYS A 404 7.12 13.78 32.24
CA CYS A 404 6.44 13.85 30.96
C CYS A 404 4.92 13.79 31.05
N ASN A 405 4.33 13.74 32.25
CA ASN A 405 2.89 13.79 32.43
C ASN A 405 2.28 15.07 31.78
N PRO A 406 1.22 14.95 30.95
CA PRO A 406 0.40 13.76 30.71
C PRO A 406 0.75 12.94 29.46
N VAL A 407 1.89 13.20 28.81
CA VAL A 407 2.23 12.62 27.50
C VAL A 407 3.31 11.55 27.64
N THR A 408 2.98 10.31 27.26
CA THR A 408 3.90 9.17 27.18
C THR A 408 4.83 9.27 25.95
N SER A 409 5.78 10.21 25.99
CA SER A 409 6.81 10.40 24.96
C SER A 409 7.93 9.36 25.09
N LEU A 410 8.48 8.91 23.95
CA LEU A 410 9.60 7.96 23.94
C LEU A 410 10.87 8.50 24.63
N ASP A 411 11.05 9.82 24.65
CA ASP A 411 12.17 10.48 25.34
C ASP A 411 12.10 10.35 26.87
N CYS A 412 11.01 9.79 27.40
CA CYS A 412 10.70 9.72 28.82
C CYS A 412 10.62 8.29 29.34
N LEU A 413 10.96 7.30 28.51
CA LEU A 413 11.04 5.90 28.90
C LEU A 413 12.13 5.71 29.96
N GLU A 414 11.81 4.94 30.99
CA GLU A 414 12.79 4.48 31.97
C GLU A 414 13.84 3.58 31.28
N GLU A 415 15.08 3.58 31.80
CA GLU A 415 16.20 2.86 31.17
C GLU A 415 16.02 1.33 31.16
N ASP A 416 15.19 0.79 32.05
CA ASP A 416 14.84 -0.63 32.17
C ASP A 416 13.51 -1.01 31.52
N ALA A 417 12.84 -0.06 30.86
CA ALA A 417 11.61 -0.33 30.12
C ALA A 417 11.87 -1.23 28.90
N LEU A 418 10.92 -2.12 28.60
CA LEU A 418 11.00 -3.02 27.44
C LEU A 418 11.20 -2.24 26.13
N MET A 419 10.47 -1.14 25.96
CA MET A 419 10.58 -0.30 24.77
C MET A 419 11.96 0.38 24.66
N HIS A 420 12.60 0.70 25.78
CA HIS A 420 13.96 1.26 25.78
C HIS A 420 14.97 0.23 25.24
N ASP A 421 14.90 -1.02 25.69
CA ASP A 421 15.73 -2.11 25.17
C ASP A 421 15.46 -2.39 23.68
N TYR A 422 14.20 -2.34 23.25
CA TYR A 422 13.83 -2.50 21.85
C TYR A 422 14.41 -1.38 20.96
N ILE A 423 14.32 -0.13 21.42
CA ILE A 423 14.91 1.03 20.74
C ILE A 423 16.43 0.86 20.64
N SER A 424 17.08 0.51 21.75
CA SER A 424 18.53 0.39 21.75
C SER A 424 19.01 -0.70 20.79
N ARG A 425 18.33 -1.86 20.78
CA ARG A 425 18.72 -2.98 19.94
C ARG A 425 18.45 -2.73 18.45
N PHE A 426 17.31 -2.13 18.10
CA PHE A 426 16.84 -2.10 16.72
C PHE A 426 16.80 -0.71 16.08
N TRP A 427 16.74 0.38 16.85
CA TRP A 427 16.53 1.74 16.34
C TRP A 427 17.71 2.70 16.52
N ASP A 428 18.62 2.48 17.49
CA ASP A 428 19.79 3.36 17.72
C ASP A 428 20.62 3.62 16.45
N GLY A 429 20.66 2.63 15.55
CA GLY A 429 21.39 2.73 14.28
C GLY A 429 20.80 3.75 13.29
N TYR A 430 19.57 4.21 13.47
CA TYR A 430 18.93 5.19 12.60
C TYR A 430 19.21 6.64 13.02
N GLY A 431 19.45 6.89 14.31
CA GLY A 431 19.58 8.23 14.89
C GLY A 431 18.29 8.75 15.51
N GLU A 432 18.43 9.53 16.60
CA GLU A 432 17.32 10.08 17.40
C GLU A 432 16.27 10.82 16.56
N GLU A 433 16.69 11.51 15.49
CA GLU A 433 15.78 12.26 14.64
C GLU A 433 14.76 11.40 13.89
N TRP A 434 14.93 10.08 13.87
CA TRP A 434 14.06 9.11 13.22
C TRP A 434 13.15 8.34 14.19
N LEU A 435 13.26 8.56 15.52
CA LEU A 435 12.42 7.87 16.51
C LEU A 435 10.94 8.31 16.44
N GLU A 436 10.66 9.53 15.96
CA GLU A 436 9.29 10.02 15.78
C GLU A 436 9.09 10.65 14.39
N ASN A 437 8.59 9.83 13.45
CA ASN A 437 8.41 10.23 12.05
C ASN A 437 6.99 10.68 11.71
N ARG A 438 6.02 10.62 12.65
CA ARG A 438 4.64 11.06 12.40
C ARG A 438 4.55 12.52 11.94
N TYR A 439 5.47 13.36 12.41
CA TYR A 439 5.51 14.79 12.09
C TYR A 439 6.31 15.12 10.83
N LYS A 440 7.05 14.16 10.27
CA LYS A 440 7.79 14.34 9.02
C LYS A 440 6.84 14.40 7.82
N SER A 441 7.33 14.90 6.68
CA SER A 441 6.55 14.81 5.45
C SER A 441 6.42 13.36 4.97
N GLN A 442 5.37 13.06 4.20
CA GLN A 442 5.21 11.72 3.61
C GLN A 442 6.42 11.30 2.77
N ALA A 443 7.05 12.25 2.05
CA ALA A 443 8.22 11.95 1.22
C ALA A 443 9.44 11.55 2.07
N GLU A 444 9.63 12.15 3.25
CA GLU A 444 10.70 11.78 4.18
C GLU A 444 10.46 10.38 4.77
N ARG A 445 9.22 10.08 5.18
CA ARG A 445 8.85 8.73 5.65
C ARG A 445 9.02 7.67 4.57
N ASP A 446 8.52 7.93 3.35
CA ASP A 446 8.68 7.05 2.19
C ASP A 446 10.17 6.78 1.93
N ALA A 447 11.02 7.80 2.02
CA ALA A 447 12.46 7.68 1.80
C ALA A 447 13.15 6.88 2.92
N PHE A 448 12.79 7.13 4.19
CA PHE A 448 13.33 6.38 5.32
C PHE A 448 12.97 4.90 5.23
N PHE A 449 11.70 4.57 4.98
CA PHE A 449 11.29 3.19 4.75
C PHE A 449 12.00 2.57 3.54
N ALA A 450 12.07 3.27 2.40
CA ALA A 450 12.71 2.73 1.20
C ALA A 450 14.22 2.46 1.39
N ASN A 451 14.90 3.27 2.20
CA ASN A 451 16.32 3.08 2.52
C ASN A 451 16.55 1.93 3.51
N ASN A 452 15.54 1.57 4.30
CA ASN A 452 15.59 0.54 5.33
C ASN A 452 14.55 -0.58 5.07
N ILE A 453 14.29 -0.88 3.79
CA ILE A 453 13.18 -1.78 3.38
C ILE A 453 13.34 -3.23 3.88
N THR A 454 14.56 -3.62 4.25
CA THR A 454 14.86 -4.93 4.85
C THR A 454 14.58 -4.99 6.34
N ASP A 455 14.33 -3.85 6.97
CA ASP A 455 14.27 -3.72 8.43
C ASP A 455 12.83 -3.65 8.94
N PHE A 456 11.87 -3.46 8.03
CA PHE A 456 10.44 -3.36 8.30
C PHE A 456 9.64 -4.27 7.35
N HIS A 457 8.53 -4.84 7.82
CA HIS A 457 7.58 -5.61 6.99
C HIS A 457 6.66 -4.69 6.20
N VAL A 458 6.26 -3.57 6.79
CA VAL A 458 5.35 -2.58 6.19
C VAL A 458 5.79 -1.14 6.46
N PRO A 459 5.42 -0.16 5.61
CA PRO A 459 5.77 1.25 5.81
C PRO A 459 5.30 1.85 7.14
N TYR A 460 4.24 1.29 7.74
CA TYR A 460 3.68 1.77 9.00
C TYR A 460 4.65 1.63 10.19
N GLN A 461 5.47 0.57 10.22
CA GLN A 461 6.50 0.37 11.25
C GLN A 461 7.56 1.46 11.25
N ALA A 462 7.81 2.07 10.09
CA ALA A 462 8.78 3.14 9.95
C ALA A 462 8.28 4.49 10.53
N VAL A 463 7.09 4.54 11.14
CA VAL A 463 6.56 5.74 11.79
C VAL A 463 7.29 6.02 13.11
N ASN A 464 7.45 5.03 13.98
CA ASN A 464 8.17 5.12 15.25
C ASN A 464 8.42 3.70 15.82
N PRO A 465 9.29 3.56 16.85
CA PRO A 465 9.54 2.28 17.52
C PRO A 465 8.30 1.57 18.09
N LYS A 466 7.30 2.33 18.57
CA LYS A 466 6.06 1.78 19.14
C LYS A 466 5.29 0.98 18.08
N GLU A 467 5.08 1.57 16.91
CA GLU A 467 4.40 0.88 15.79
C GLU A 467 5.23 -0.27 15.22
N ASP A 468 6.56 -0.16 15.24
CA ASP A 468 7.44 -1.25 14.80
C ASP A 468 7.36 -2.47 15.71
N TYR A 469 7.41 -2.26 17.02
CA TYR A 469 7.19 -3.32 18.00
C TYR A 469 5.81 -3.95 17.84
N ALA A 470 4.74 -3.15 17.77
CA ALA A 470 3.37 -3.65 17.69
C ALA A 470 3.12 -4.51 16.43
N VAL A 471 3.66 -4.11 15.28
CA VAL A 471 3.59 -4.95 14.07
C VAL A 471 4.47 -6.19 14.19
N ALA A 472 5.69 -6.08 14.74
CA ALA A 472 6.55 -7.25 14.95
C ALA A 472 5.90 -8.27 15.88
N PHE A 473 5.21 -7.81 16.93
CA PHE A 473 4.45 -8.64 17.87
C PHE A 473 3.27 -9.31 17.17
N THR A 474 2.54 -8.54 16.35
CA THR A 474 1.48 -9.10 15.50
C THR A 474 2.01 -10.22 14.59
N MET A 475 3.19 -10.03 13.98
CA MET A 475 3.82 -11.07 13.16
C MET A 475 4.26 -12.28 13.98
N PHE A 476 4.79 -12.07 15.19
CA PHE A 476 5.17 -13.12 16.12
C PHE A 476 3.99 -13.99 16.52
N VAL A 477 2.85 -13.39 16.86
CA VAL A 477 1.64 -14.14 17.23
C VAL A 477 1.04 -14.84 16.01
N THR A 478 0.87 -14.14 14.89
CA THR A 478 0.04 -14.63 13.77
C THR A 478 0.79 -15.43 12.71
N ARG A 479 2.09 -15.69 12.90
CA ARG A 479 2.92 -16.47 11.96
C ARG A 479 3.80 -17.45 12.71
N GLY A 480 4.23 -18.49 12.01
CA GLY A 480 5.34 -19.34 12.47
C GLY A 480 6.66 -18.55 12.45
N ILE A 481 7.64 -19.03 13.22
CA ILE A 481 8.95 -18.38 13.31
C ILE A 481 9.58 -18.22 11.90
N PRO A 482 10.04 -17.02 11.51
CA PRO A 482 10.67 -16.83 10.21
C PRO A 482 12.04 -17.54 10.15
N GLU A 483 12.41 -17.97 8.95
CA GLU A 483 13.74 -18.53 8.70
C GLU A 483 14.84 -17.53 9.06
N GLU A 484 16.00 -18.04 9.48
CA GLU A 484 17.17 -17.21 9.77
C GLU A 484 17.75 -16.64 8.47
N SER A 485 17.32 -15.43 8.13
CA SER A 485 17.62 -14.76 6.86
C SER A 485 18.70 -13.68 6.97
N GLY A 486 19.03 -13.26 8.20
CA GLY A 486 19.87 -12.09 8.48
C GLY A 486 19.15 -10.74 8.23
N LEU A 487 17.87 -10.74 7.86
CA LEU A 487 17.09 -9.52 7.70
C LEU A 487 16.62 -9.01 9.07
N VAL A 488 16.81 -7.71 9.33
CA VAL A 488 16.46 -7.08 10.62
C VAL A 488 14.99 -7.28 10.98
N ARG A 489 14.07 -7.23 9.99
CA ARG A 489 12.64 -7.47 10.23
C ARG A 489 12.31 -8.89 10.71
N ASP A 490 13.10 -9.88 10.29
CA ASP A 490 12.92 -11.28 10.68
C ASP A 490 13.58 -11.51 12.05
N THR A 491 14.75 -10.91 12.27
CA THR A 491 15.40 -10.86 13.60
C THR A 491 14.46 -10.29 14.66
N LYS A 492 13.76 -9.19 14.41
CA LYS A 492 12.83 -8.57 15.39
C LYS A 492 11.77 -9.57 15.88
N VAL A 493 11.20 -10.36 14.96
CA VAL A 493 10.22 -11.40 15.28
C VAL A 493 10.89 -12.56 16.03
N ARG A 494 12.09 -12.98 15.60
CA ARG A 494 12.84 -14.06 16.27
C ARG A 494 13.27 -13.69 17.68
N ALA A 495 13.63 -12.44 17.92
CA ALA A 495 14.04 -11.94 19.23
C ALA A 495 12.94 -12.07 20.28
N MET A 496 11.66 -12.08 19.88
CA MET A 496 10.54 -12.31 20.80
C MET A 496 10.54 -13.73 21.40
N TYR A 497 11.18 -14.71 20.73
CA TYR A 497 11.35 -16.06 21.28
C TYR A 497 12.46 -16.16 22.33
N GLU A 498 13.27 -15.11 22.54
CA GLU A 498 14.27 -15.04 23.63
C GLU A 498 13.62 -14.81 25.01
N HIS A 499 12.33 -14.49 25.00
CA HIS A 499 11.54 -14.09 26.16
C HIS A 499 10.48 -15.17 26.45
N PRO A 500 10.69 -16.07 27.43
CA PRO A 500 9.73 -17.13 27.79
C PRO A 500 8.32 -16.62 28.04
N GLU A 501 8.20 -15.44 28.65
CA GLU A 501 6.95 -14.74 28.91
C GLU A 501 6.18 -14.43 27.61
N LEU A 502 6.86 -13.97 26.56
CA LEU A 502 6.23 -13.70 25.26
C LEU A 502 5.83 -14.99 24.55
N VAL A 503 6.61 -16.06 24.69
CA VAL A 503 6.29 -17.37 24.11
C VAL A 503 5.08 -18.00 24.81
N SER A 504 4.97 -17.86 26.13
CA SER A 504 3.78 -18.25 26.89
C SER A 504 2.56 -17.45 26.40
N LEU A 505 2.68 -16.13 26.38
CA LEU A 505 1.62 -15.20 25.96
C LEU A 505 1.13 -15.48 24.54
N ARG A 506 2.04 -15.73 23.59
CA ARG A 506 1.68 -16.15 22.22
C ARG A 506 0.83 -17.42 22.23
N THR A 507 1.20 -18.39 23.05
CA THR A 507 0.51 -19.69 23.14
C THR A 507 -0.90 -19.51 23.69
N GLU A 508 -1.05 -18.68 24.72
CA GLU A 508 -2.34 -18.33 25.32
C GLU A 508 -3.24 -17.56 24.35
N ILE A 509 -2.73 -16.53 23.68
CA ILE A 509 -3.49 -15.75 22.68
C ILE A 509 -4.02 -16.66 21.58
N LEU A 510 -3.17 -17.54 21.03
CA LEU A 510 -3.59 -18.46 19.96
C LEU A 510 -4.59 -19.51 20.45
N ALA A 511 -4.45 -19.99 21.69
CA ALA A 511 -5.41 -20.91 22.30
C ALA A 511 -6.78 -20.24 22.49
N ASN A 512 -6.80 -19.01 22.99
CA ASN A 512 -8.00 -18.21 23.21
C ASN A 512 -8.71 -17.90 21.89
N LEU A 513 -7.96 -17.48 20.88
CA LEU A 513 -8.49 -17.18 19.54
C LEU A 513 -9.09 -18.44 18.90
N LEU A 514 -8.42 -19.59 19.01
CA LEU A 514 -8.96 -20.87 18.57
C LEU A 514 -10.23 -21.28 19.34
N ALA A 515 -10.29 -21.04 20.64
CA ALA A 515 -11.47 -21.29 21.45
C ALA A 515 -12.67 -20.41 21.04
N LEU A 516 -12.44 -19.13 20.73
CA LEU A 516 -13.45 -18.21 20.21
C LEU A 516 -14.02 -18.68 18.87
N GLU A 517 -13.17 -19.12 17.94
CA GLU A 517 -13.65 -19.64 16.65
C GLU A 517 -14.46 -20.92 16.80
N ARG A 518 -14.01 -21.86 17.65
CA ARG A 518 -14.75 -23.09 17.92
C ARG A 518 -16.11 -22.84 18.58
N ALA A 519 -16.24 -21.79 19.40
CA ALA A 519 -17.49 -21.44 20.06
C ALA A 519 -18.50 -20.74 19.11
N ALA A 520 -18.03 -20.18 17.99
CA ALA A 520 -18.85 -19.50 17.01
C ALA A 520 -19.51 -20.44 15.97
N GLU A 521 -19.09 -21.70 15.89
CA GLU A 521 -19.72 -22.79 15.11
C GLU A 521 -20.90 -23.45 15.84
#